data_AF-A0A967WED3-F1
#
_entry.id   AF-A0A967WED3-F1
#
_cell.length_a   1.000
_cell.length_b   1.000
_cell.length_c   1.000
_cell.angle_alpha   90.00
_cell.angle_beta   90.00
_cell.angle_gamma   90.00
#
_symmetry.space_group_name_H-M   'P 1'
#
loop_
_entity.id
_entity.type
_entity.pdbx_description
1 polymer ?
#
loop_
_entity_poly.entity_id
_entity_poly.type
_entity_poly.pdbx_seq_one_letter_code
_entity_poly.pdbx_strand_id
1 'polypeptide(L)'
;IVFANRTDARAGEAARYCGATWVSWSKLDEALSAADVVITATAATEPILRRSRLEPLVRMRGKQPLLVVDAGMPRNVEPSS
;
A
#
# COMPACT_ATOMS: atom_id res chain seq x y z
N ILE A 1 -12.06 2.26 2.65
CA ILE A 1 -10.64 2.33 3.07
C ILE A 1 -10.21 0.91 3.41
N VAL A 2 -9.06 0.47 2.93
CA VAL A 2 -8.53 -0.89 3.18
C VAL A 2 -7.17 -0.75 3.84
N PHE A 3 -6.97 -1.47 4.95
CA PHE A 3 -5.68 -1.55 5.64
C PHE A 3 -4.94 -2.83 5.26
N ALA A 4 -3.63 -2.75 5.12
CA ALA A 4 -2.75 -3.90 4.95
C ALA A 4 -1.51 -3.72 5.82
N ASN A 5 -1.11 -4.77 6.52
CA ASN A 5 0.10 -4.79 7.33
C ASN A 5 0.69 -6.20 7.31
N ARG A 6 2.02 -6.32 7.43
CA ARG A 6 2.69 -7.63 7.55
C ARG A 6 2.22 -8.39 8.79
N THR A 7 1.82 -7.66 9.84
CA THR A 7 1.16 -8.21 11.03
C THR A 7 -0.34 -8.03 10.91
N ASP A 8 -1.06 -9.10 10.59
CA ASP A 8 -2.51 -9.07 10.30
C ASP A 8 -3.32 -8.40 11.42
N ALA A 9 -3.01 -8.73 12.68
CA ALA A 9 -3.66 -8.14 13.85
C ALA A 9 -3.60 -6.60 13.89
N ARG A 10 -2.45 -6.01 13.48
CA ARG A 10 -2.29 -4.54 13.41
C ARG A 10 -3.14 -3.92 12.30
N ALA A 11 -3.27 -4.60 11.16
CA ALA A 11 -4.14 -4.14 10.08
C ALA A 11 -5.61 -4.15 10.54
N GLY A 12 -6.04 -5.23 11.21
CA GLY A 12 -7.39 -5.34 11.76
C GLY A 12 -7.70 -4.33 12.86
N GLU A 13 -6.74 -4.03 13.75
CA GLU A 13 -6.90 -2.98 14.77
C GLU A 13 -7.09 -1.60 14.14
N ALA A 14 -6.22 -1.21 13.21
CA ALA A 14 -6.32 0.08 12.51
C ALA A 14 -7.62 0.19 11.70
N ALA A 15 -8.00 -0.89 11.00
CA ALA A 15 -9.25 -0.94 10.25
C ALA A 15 -10.46 -0.73 11.17
N ARG A 16 -10.53 -1.43 12.31
CA ARG A 16 -11.63 -1.26 13.28
C ARG A 16 -11.71 0.17 13.81
N TYR A 17 -10.57 0.75 14.19
CA TYR A 17 -10.51 2.14 14.67
C TYR A 17 -11.08 3.14 13.64
N CYS A 18 -10.85 2.89 12.36
CA CYS A 18 -11.32 3.75 11.26
C CYS A 18 -12.67 3.34 10.66
N GLY A 19 -13.38 2.33 11.19
CA GLY A 19 -14.62 1.80 10.59
C GLY A 19 -14.41 1.24 9.17
N ALA A 20 -13.22 0.69 8.92
CA ALA A 20 -12.74 0.23 7.63
C ALA A 20 -12.55 -1.30 7.61
N THR A 21 -12.10 -1.84 6.48
CA THR A 21 -11.72 -3.26 6.34
C THR A 21 -10.21 -3.39 6.26
N TRP A 22 -9.71 -4.61 6.48
CA TRP A 22 -8.32 -4.95 6.20
C TRP A 22 -8.25 -6.18 5.31
N VAL A 23 -7.09 -6.36 4.67
CA VAL A 23 -6.75 -7.55 3.91
C VAL A 23 -5.44 -8.13 4.44
N SER A 24 -5.25 -9.43 4.24
CA SER A 24 -3.98 -10.07 4.53
C SER A 24 -2.87 -9.48 3.67
N TRP A 25 -1.63 -9.52 4.17
CA TRP A 25 -0.48 -9.01 3.42
C TRP A 25 -0.30 -9.66 2.04
N SER A 26 -0.68 -10.93 1.90
CA SER A 26 -0.67 -11.66 0.63
C SER A 26 -1.61 -11.08 -0.43
N LYS A 27 -2.59 -10.28 -0.02
CA LYS A 27 -3.57 -9.61 -0.89
C LYS A 27 -3.20 -8.15 -1.20
N LEU A 28 -2.00 -7.71 -0.82
CA LEU A 28 -1.55 -6.34 -1.03
C LEU A 28 -1.63 -5.92 -2.51
N ASP A 29 -1.16 -6.75 -3.44
CA ASP A 29 -1.10 -6.37 -4.87
C ASP A 29 -2.51 -6.26 -5.50
N GLU A 30 -3.46 -7.07 -5.01
CA GLU A 30 -4.88 -6.96 -5.38
C GLU A 30 -5.48 -5.64 -4.88
N ALA A 31 -5.22 -5.29 -3.61
CA ALA A 31 -5.66 -4.03 -3.03
C ALA A 31 -5.03 -2.81 -3.72
N LEU A 32 -3.73 -2.86 -4.05
CA LEU A 32 -3.02 -1.81 -4.80
C LEU A 32 -3.59 -1.63 -6.21
N SER A 33 -3.96 -2.73 -6.88
CA SER A 33 -4.57 -2.68 -8.22
C SER A 33 -5.94 -2.04 -8.22
N ALA A 34 -6.69 -2.16 -7.12
CA ALA A 34 -8.03 -1.59 -6.97
C ALA A 34 -8.03 -0.17 -6.38
N ALA A 35 -6.95 0.26 -5.71
CA ALA A 35 -6.88 1.53 -5.00
C ALA A 35 -6.59 2.72 -5.94
N ASP A 36 -7.30 3.83 -5.77
CA ASP A 36 -6.96 5.10 -6.44
C ASP A 36 -5.91 5.92 -5.69
N VAL A 37 -5.88 5.75 -4.36
CA VAL A 37 -4.95 6.40 -3.45
C VAL A 37 -4.34 5.37 -2.51
N VAL A 38 -3.02 5.39 -2.39
CA VAL A 38 -2.26 4.54 -1.47
C VAL A 38 -1.50 5.43 -0.50
N ILE A 39 -1.70 5.19 0.80
CA ILE A 39 -0.98 5.89 1.86
C ILE A 39 -0.06 4.88 2.54
N THR A 40 1.25 5.17 2.58
CA THR A 40 2.23 4.33 3.28
C THR A 40 2.69 5.01 4.57
N ALA A 41 2.51 4.33 5.69
CA ALA A 41 2.90 4.82 7.02
C ALA A 41 3.36 3.63 7.88
N THR A 42 4.47 3.01 7.50
CA THR A 42 5.00 1.80 8.17
C THR A 42 6.37 2.06 8.79
N ALA A 43 6.73 1.23 9.77
CA ALA A 43 8.06 1.22 10.39
C ALA A 43 9.10 0.39 9.61
N ALA A 44 8.87 0.13 8.32
CA ALA A 44 9.83 -0.61 7.52
C ALA A 44 11.12 0.20 7.30
N THR A 45 12.26 -0.45 7.44
CA THR A 45 13.58 0.14 7.16
C THR A 45 13.90 0.18 5.67
N GLU A 46 13.22 -0.65 4.88
CA GLU A 46 13.37 -0.77 3.43
C GLU A 46 12.07 -0.42 2.71
N PRO A 47 12.15 0.16 1.49
CA PRO A 47 10.97 0.42 0.68
C PRO A 47 10.11 -0.84 0.47
N ILE A 48 8.82 -0.69 0.73
CA ILE A 48 7.80 -1.72 0.53
C ILE A 48 7.26 -1.67 -0.90
N LEU A 49 7.04 -0.44 -1.39
CA LEU A 49 6.54 -0.19 -2.74
C LEU A 49 7.72 0.15 -3.65
N ARG A 50 8.17 -0.85 -4.40
CA ARG A 50 9.20 -0.71 -5.43
C ARG A 50 8.56 -0.50 -6.81
N ARG A 51 9.30 0.12 -7.73
CA ARG A 51 8.89 0.28 -9.13
C ARG A 51 8.53 -1.06 -9.76
N SER A 52 9.35 -2.10 -9.53
CA SER A 52 9.12 -3.44 -10.07
C SER A 52 7.79 -4.06 -9.64
N ARG A 53 7.28 -3.71 -8.45
CA ARG A 53 5.97 -4.13 -7.97
C ARG A 53 4.84 -3.28 -8.55
N LEU A 54 5.04 -1.95 -8.64
CA LEU A 54 3.98 -1.02 -9.07
C LEU A 54 3.77 -1.00 -10.60
N GLU A 55 4.82 -1.14 -11.40
CA GLU A 55 4.75 -1.10 -12.87
C GLU A 55 3.67 -2.02 -13.47
N PRO A 56 3.61 -3.33 -13.14
CA PRO A 56 2.58 -4.21 -13.71
C PRO A 56 1.16 -3.80 -13.27
N LEU A 57 0.98 -3.32 -12.04
CA LEU A 57 -0.32 -2.90 -11.52
C LEU A 57 -0.81 -1.63 -12.22
N VAL A 58 0.08 -0.65 -12.42
CA VAL A 58 -0.23 0.58 -13.16
C VAL A 58 -0.56 0.26 -14.62
N ARG A 59 0.13 -0.68 -15.26
CA ARG A 59 -0.21 -1.14 -16.63
C ARG A 59 -1.62 -1.72 -16.69
N MET A 60 -2.02 -2.52 -15.71
CA MET A 60 -3.38 -3.09 -15.64
C MET A 60 -4.47 -2.03 -15.41
N ARG A 61 -4.15 -0.93 -14.72
CA ARG A 61 -5.06 0.19 -14.45
C ARG A 61 -5.31 1.11 -15.66
N GLY A 62 -4.54 0.95 -16.75
CA GLY A 62 -4.72 1.71 -17.99
C GLY A 62 -4.53 3.22 -17.77
N LYS A 63 -5.59 4.01 -18.02
CA LYS A 63 -5.56 5.48 -17.83
C LYS A 63 -5.97 5.93 -16.43
N GLN A 64 -6.28 5.01 -15.51
CA GLN A 64 -6.65 5.38 -14.15
C GLN A 64 -5.38 5.68 -13.32
N PRO A 65 -5.19 6.93 -12.86
CA PRO A 65 -4.02 7.27 -12.06
C PRO A 65 -4.02 6.53 -10.73
N LEU A 66 -2.82 6.41 -10.15
CA LEU A 66 -2.59 5.92 -8.80
C LEU A 66 -1.81 7.00 -8.06
N LEU A 67 -2.41 7.62 -7.04
CA LEU A 67 -1.72 8.57 -6.18
C LEU A 67 -1.09 7.81 -5.01
N VAL A 68 0.22 7.97 -4.81
CA VAL A 68 0.93 7.39 -3.67
C VAL A 68 1.41 8.49 -2.74
N VAL A 69 0.97 8.46 -1.49
CA VAL A 69 1.36 9.39 -0.42
C VAL A 69 2.25 8.64 0.56
N ASP A 70 3.55 8.95 0.55
CA ASP A 70 4.52 8.34 1.45
C ASP A 70 4.77 9.18 2.69
N ALA A 71 4.30 8.68 3.84
CA ALA A 71 4.50 9.25 5.16
C ALA A 71 5.54 8.48 6.00
N GLY A 72 6.30 7.56 5.39
CA GLY A 72 7.34 6.78 6.05
C GLY A 72 8.67 7.53 6.19
N MET A 73 9.35 7.31 7.32
CA MET A 73 10.75 7.70 7.54
C MET A 73 11.49 6.56 8.27
N PRO A 74 12.38 5.80 7.60
CA PRO A 74 12.77 5.86 6.19
C PRO A 74 11.60 5.67 5.19
N ARG A 75 11.79 6.14 3.94
CA ARG A 75 10.76 6.12 2.89
C ARG A 75 10.24 4.71 2.62
N ASN A 76 8.93 4.56 2.51
CA ASN A 76 8.29 3.28 2.20
C ASN A 76 8.16 3.05 0.69
N VAL A 77 8.30 4.11 -0.12
CA VAL A 77 8.29 4.06 -1.58
C VAL A 77 9.71 4.20 -2.11
N GLU A 78 10.06 3.35 -3.07
CA GLU A 78 11.35 3.40 -3.76
C GLU A 78 11.51 4.72 -4.50
N PRO A 79 12.62 5.46 -4.29
CA PRO A 79 12.94 6.64 -5.07
C PRO A 79 13.10 6.29 -6.56
N SER A 80 12.67 7.17 -7.44
CA SER A 80 12.66 6.97 -8.88
C SER A 80 14.02 7.20 -9.57
N SER A 81 15.13 6.96 -8.87
CA SER A 81 16.51 7.20 -9.34
C SER A 81 16.80 6.67 -10.73
#